data_AF-A0A9Q1AQK1-F1
#
_entry.id   AF-A0A9Q1AQK1-F1
#
_cell.length_a   1.000
_cell.length_b   1.000
_cell.length_c   1.000
_cell.angle_alpha   90.00
_cell.angle_beta   90.00
_cell.angle_gamma   90.00
#
_symmetry.space_group_name_H-M   'P 1'
#
loop_
_entity.id
_entity.type
_entity.pdbx_description
1 polymer ?
#
loop_
_entity_poly.entity_id
_entity_poly.type
_entity_poly.pdbx_seq_one_letter_code
_entity_poly.pdbx_strand_id
1 'polypeptide(L)'
;MTVEVSYWSRILLLSVGVLATSAAAQNCSYILQGPNGTIQSPGFPYGYPNYANCTWTITAQEQNRVQLVFQSFALEEDFDVLSVYDGLPQQGNLRT
;
A
#
# COMPACT_ATOMS: atom_id res chain seq x y z
N MET A 1 -7.29 -3.93 -3.86
CA MET A 1 -6.24 -3.33 -4.70
C MET A 1 -4.90 -3.99 -4.42
N THR A 2 -4.13 -4.31 -5.45
CA THR A 2 -2.75 -4.77 -5.37
C THR A 2 -1.84 -3.87 -6.18
N VAL A 3 -0.74 -3.44 -5.56
CA VAL A 3 0.33 -2.68 -6.22
C VAL A 3 1.61 -3.47 -6.07
N GLU A 4 2.29 -3.67 -7.19
CA GLU A 4 3.68 -4.10 -7.22
C GLU A 4 4.61 -2.91 -7.30
N VAL A 5 5.62 -2.93 -6.45
CA VAL A 5 6.74 -2.01 -6.45
C VAL A 5 7.96 -2.85 -6.82
N SER A 6 8.55 -2.61 -8.00
CA SER A 6 9.61 -3.47 -8.54
C SER A 6 10.96 -2.77 -8.75
N TYR A 7 12.03 -3.29 -8.12
CA TYR A 7 13.46 -3.12 -8.49
C TYR A 7 14.18 -4.48 -8.50
N TRP A 8 14.81 -4.84 -9.61
CA TRP A 8 15.33 -6.19 -9.86
C TRP A 8 16.40 -6.69 -8.85
N SER A 9 16.12 -7.79 -8.14
CA SER A 9 16.93 -9.03 -7.98
C SER A 9 16.45 -9.88 -6.78
N ARG A 10 16.62 -11.20 -6.88
CA ARG A 10 15.86 -12.28 -6.20
C ARG A 10 16.42 -12.67 -4.83
N ILE A 11 15.62 -12.56 -3.75
CA ILE A 11 15.69 -13.45 -2.55
C ILE A 11 14.27 -13.63 -1.98
N LEU A 12 13.88 -14.88 -1.72
CA LEU A 12 12.59 -15.31 -1.14
C LEU A 12 12.68 -15.47 0.37
N LEU A 13 11.67 -15.03 1.12
CA LEU A 13 11.40 -15.46 2.50
C LEU A 13 9.89 -15.68 2.70
N LEU A 14 9.54 -16.84 3.27
CA LEU A 14 8.19 -17.24 3.65
C LEU A 14 7.94 -16.88 5.13
N SER A 15 6.75 -16.38 5.47
CA SER A 15 6.24 -16.45 6.84
C SER A 15 4.72 -16.55 6.91
N VAL A 16 4.26 -17.14 8.01
CA VAL A 16 2.99 -17.81 8.27
C VAL A 16 1.85 -16.83 8.60
N GLY A 17 0.62 -17.17 8.18
CA GLY A 17 -0.59 -16.37 8.38
C GLY A 17 -1.16 -16.39 9.80
N VAL A 18 -1.80 -15.28 10.19
CA VAL A 18 -2.63 -15.15 11.39
C VAL A 18 -3.99 -14.63 10.97
N LEU A 19 -5.08 -15.28 11.41
CA LEU A 19 -6.45 -14.82 11.24
C LEU A 19 -6.84 -13.96 12.44
N ALA A 20 -7.07 -12.66 12.22
CA ALA A 20 -7.72 -11.78 13.18
C ALA A 20 -8.92 -11.10 12.50
N THR A 21 -10.13 -11.45 12.92
CA THR A 21 -11.36 -10.78 12.50
C THR A 21 -11.72 -9.69 13.50
N SER A 22 -11.50 -8.43 13.14
CA SER A 22 -12.19 -7.31 13.78
C SER A 22 -12.61 -6.29 12.73
N ALA A 23 -13.92 -6.11 12.58
CA ALA A 23 -14.52 -5.01 11.82
C ALA A 23 -14.54 -3.74 12.68
N ALA A 24 -13.37 -3.28 13.10
CA ALA A 24 -13.16 -1.94 13.63
C ALA A 24 -12.58 -1.09 12.49
N ALA A 25 -12.84 0.22 12.48
CA ALA A 25 -12.20 1.16 11.56
C ALA A 25 -10.71 0.84 11.48
N GLN A 26 -10.28 0.32 10.34
CA GLN A 26 -8.95 -0.26 10.23
C GLN A 26 -7.99 0.86 9.88
N ASN A 27 -7.50 1.52 10.92
CA ASN A 27 -6.34 2.38 10.79
C ASN A 27 -5.12 1.47 10.62
N CYS A 28 -4.40 1.63 9.51
CA CYS A 28 -3.23 0.82 9.25
C CYS A 28 -2.07 1.70 8.76
N SER A 29 -0.88 1.41 9.26
CA SER A 29 0.35 2.13 8.89
C SER A 29 1.45 1.11 8.67
N TYR A 30 1.97 1.07 7.45
CA TYR A 30 3.01 0.14 7.06
C TYR A 30 4.20 0.89 6.47
N ILE A 31 5.40 0.35 6.68
CA ILE A 31 6.63 0.85 6.08
C ILE A 31 7.18 -0.25 5.19
N LEU A 32 7.36 0.06 3.91
CA LEU A 32 8.02 -0.82 2.97
C LEU A 32 9.44 -0.32 2.73
N GLN A 33 10.40 -1.20 3.03
CA GLN A 33 11.82 -0.97 2.80
C GLN A 33 12.37 -2.11 1.95
N GLY A 34 13.32 -1.78 1.08
CA GLY A 34 14.01 -2.75 0.23
C GLY A 34 13.73 -2.55 -1.25
N PRO A 35 14.33 -3.41 -2.10
CA PRO A 35 14.29 -3.25 -3.55
C PRO A 35 13.00 -3.75 -4.18
N ASN A 36 12.08 -4.41 -3.47
CA ASN A 36 10.77 -4.75 -4.03
C ASN A 36 9.76 -4.85 -2.89
N GLY A 37 8.49 -4.72 -3.22
CA GLY A 37 7.41 -5.01 -2.30
C GLY A 37 6.07 -5.14 -3.01
N THR A 38 5.15 -5.82 -2.35
CA THR A 38 3.76 -5.87 -2.76
C THR A 38 2.94 -5.18 -1.69
N ILE A 39 2.10 -4.22 -2.11
CA ILE A 39 1.13 -3.56 -1.26
C ILE A 39 -0.24 -4.15 -1.58
N GLN A 40 -0.97 -4.53 -0.54
CA GLN A 40 -2.34 -5.02 -0.67
C GLN A 40 -3.25 -4.22 0.26
N SER A 41 -4.44 -3.88 -0.24
CA SER A 41 -5.51 -3.42 0.64
C SER A 41 -5.82 -4.51 1.68
N PRO A 42 -6.18 -4.14 2.92
CA PRO A 42 -6.61 -5.13 3.90
C PRO A 42 -7.75 -5.99 3.33
N GLY A 43 -7.77 -7.29 3.65
CA GLY A 43 -8.81 -8.21 3.16
C GLY A 43 -8.72 -8.61 1.69
N PHE A 44 -7.74 -8.13 0.91
CA PHE A 44 -7.51 -8.64 -0.45
C PHE A 44 -7.30 -10.18 -0.46
N PRO A 45 -7.88 -10.94 -1.41
CA PRO A 45 -8.65 -10.51 -2.58
C PRO A 45 -10.15 -10.32 -2.36
N TYR A 46 -10.65 -10.50 -1.13
CA TYR A 46 -12.09 -10.56 -0.83
C TYR A 46 -12.77 -9.21 -0.64
N GLY A 47 -12.00 -8.11 -0.64
CA GLY A 47 -12.49 -6.75 -0.46
C GLY A 47 -11.87 -6.08 0.76
N TYR A 48 -11.83 -4.75 0.75
CA TYR A 48 -11.35 -3.97 1.89
C TYR A 48 -12.51 -3.68 2.87
N PRO A 49 -12.22 -3.54 4.17
CA PRO A 49 -13.26 -3.22 5.15
C PRO A 49 -13.71 -1.77 5.02
N ASN A 50 -14.98 -1.52 5.36
CA ASN A 50 -15.51 -0.17 5.47
C ASN A 50 -14.70 0.67 6.47
N TYR A 51 -14.56 1.96 6.18
CA TYR A 51 -13.84 2.92 7.03
C TYR A 51 -12.35 2.57 7.25
N ALA A 52 -11.74 1.81 6.34
CA ALA A 52 -10.29 1.60 6.34
C ALA A 52 -9.56 2.92 6.06
N ASN A 53 -8.57 3.24 6.88
CA ASN A 53 -7.71 4.40 6.70
C ASN A 53 -6.26 3.94 6.78
N CYS A 54 -5.67 3.74 5.62
CA CYS A 54 -4.42 3.02 5.48
C CYS A 54 -3.34 3.86 4.81
N THR A 55 -2.17 3.90 5.44
CA THR A 55 -0.98 4.60 4.93
C THR A 55 0.16 3.61 4.72
N TRP A 56 0.75 3.63 3.54
CA TRP A 56 1.97 2.90 3.23
C TRP A 56 3.09 3.89 2.91
N THR A 57 4.15 3.86 3.70
CA THR A 57 5.36 4.66 3.46
C THR A 57 6.40 3.79 2.77
N ILE A 58 6.76 4.15 1.54
CA ILE A 58 7.76 3.44 0.75
C ILE A 58 9.07 4.22 0.83
N THR A 59 10.12 3.59 1.34
CA THR A 59 11.45 4.21 1.42
C THR A 59 12.43 3.49 0.49
N ALA A 60 12.97 4.23 -0.48
CA ALA A 60 14.05 3.77 -1.35
C ALA A 60 15.41 4.27 -0.83
N GLN A 61 16.49 3.57 -1.18
CA GLN A 61 17.85 4.08 -0.94
C GLN A 61 18.13 5.34 -1.75
N GLU A 62 19.10 6.13 -1.31
CA GLU A 62 19.53 7.33 -2.04
C GLU A 62 19.83 7.01 -3.51
N GLN A 63 19.48 7.94 -4.40
CA GLN A 63 19.61 7.84 -5.86
C GLN A 63 18.69 6.82 -6.56
N ASN A 64 17.88 6.04 -5.83
CA ASN A 64 16.82 5.22 -6.41
C ASN A 64 15.49 6.00 -6.51
N ARG A 65 14.63 5.62 -7.46
CA ARG A 65 13.32 6.25 -7.70
C ARG A 65 12.21 5.25 -7.50
N VAL A 66 11.10 5.60 -6.85
CA VAL A 66 9.92 4.73 -6.65
C VAL A 66 9.09 4.57 -7.93
N GLN A 67 8.68 3.34 -8.29
CA GLN A 67 7.82 2.94 -9.39
C GLN A 67 6.69 2.12 -8.80
N LEU A 68 5.46 2.59 -9.00
CA LEU A 68 4.25 1.92 -8.54
C LEU A 68 3.52 1.33 -9.74
N VAL A 69 3.21 0.03 -9.69
CA VAL A 69 2.47 -0.67 -10.73
C VAL A 69 1.22 -1.28 -10.12
N PHE A 70 0.04 -0.84 -10.56
CA PHE A 70 -1.22 -1.39 -10.10
C PHE A 70 -1.52 -2.68 -10.87
N GLN A 71 -1.53 -3.81 -10.16
CA GLN A 71 -1.94 -5.09 -10.75
C GLN A 71 -3.45 -5.28 -10.70
N SER A 72 -4.08 -4.76 -9.64
CA SER A 72 -5.53 -4.79 -9.46
C SER A 72 -5.95 -3.50 -8.76
N PHE A 73 -6.90 -2.78 -9.35
CA PHE A 73 -7.41 -1.53 -8.80
C PHE A 73 -8.93 -1.50 -8.96
N ALA A 74 -9.62 -1.49 -7.82
CA ALA A 74 -11.07 -1.41 -7.73
C ALA A 74 -11.39 -0.75 -6.38
N LEU A 75 -12.04 0.41 -6.43
CA LEU A 75 -12.53 1.19 -5.30
C LEU A 75 -14.00 1.56 -5.56
N GLU A 76 -14.75 1.88 -4.52
CA GLU A 76 -16.10 2.42 -4.63
C GLU A 76 -16.05 3.82 -5.26
N GLU A 77 -16.77 4.00 -6.37
CA GLU A 77 -16.86 5.30 -7.07
C GLU A 77 -17.50 6.35 -6.15
N ASP A 78 -17.02 7.59 -6.21
CA ASP A 78 -17.46 8.74 -5.39
C ASP A 78 -17.24 8.66 -3.87
N PHE A 79 -16.88 7.50 -3.31
CA PHE A 79 -16.72 7.32 -1.85
C PHE A 79 -15.28 7.07 -1.41
N ASP A 80 -14.55 6.22 -2.15
CA ASP A 80 -13.23 5.77 -1.75
C ASP A 80 -12.12 6.36 -2.62
N VAL A 81 -10.98 6.70 -2.01
CA VAL A 81 -9.86 7.36 -2.69
C VAL A 81 -8.54 6.70 -2.33
N LEU A 82 -7.68 6.57 -3.33
CA LEU A 82 -6.24 6.37 -3.14
C LEU A 82 -5.49 7.64 -3.55
N SER A 83 -4.70 8.16 -2.61
CA SER A 83 -3.80 9.28 -2.88
C SER A 83 -2.34 8.84 -2.81
N VAL A 84 -1.53 9.26 -3.80
CA VAL A 84 -0.09 9.01 -3.85
C VAL A 84 0.64 10.33 -3.66
N TYR A 85 1.63 10.36 -2.76
CA TYR A 85 2.40 11.55 -2.42
C TYR A 85 3.89 11.30 -2.66
N ASP A 86 4.58 12.30 -3.22
CA ASP A 86 6.04 12.30 -3.31
C ASP A 86 6.64 12.83 -1.99
N GLY A 87 6.77 11.93 -1.02
CA GLY A 87 7.21 12.23 0.34
C GLY A 87 6.13 12.00 1.39
N LEU A 88 6.37 12.50 2.60
CA LEU A 88 5.39 12.37 3.69
C LEU A 88 4.08 13.07 3.32
N PRO A 89 2.92 12.46 3.59
CA PRO A 89 1.64 13.12 3.39
C PRO A 89 1.60 14.39 4.25
N GLN A 90 1.73 15.54 3.60
CA GLN A 90 1.56 16.85 4.20
C GLN A 90 0.32 17.50 3.60
N GLN A 91 -0.48 18.15 4.44
CA GLN A 91 -1.75 18.79 4.08
C GLN A 91 -1.62 19.83 2.95
N GLY A 92 -0.39 20.27 2.61
CA GLY A 92 -0.10 21.25 1.55
C GLY A 92 0.46 20.70 0.23
N ASN A 93 0.65 19.39 0.08
CA ASN A 93 1.30 18.80 -1.12
C ASN A 93 0.34 18.06 -2.08
N LEU A 94 -0.96 18.35 -2.05
CA LEU A 94 -1.87 17.91 -3.11
C LEU A 94 -1.54 18.69 -4.40
N ARG A 95 -0.68 18.12 -5.24
CA ARG A 95 -0.64 18.50 -6.66
C ARG A 95 -1.69 17.68 -7.39
N THR A 96 -2.83 18.31 -7.67
CA THR A 96 -3.85 17.85 -8.61
C THR A 96 -3.33 17.90 -10.04
#